data_AF-A0A8J4WU81-F1
#
_entry.id   AF-A0A8J4WU81-F1
#
_cell.length_a   1.000
_cell.length_b   1.000
_cell.length_c   1.000
_cell.angle_alpha   90.00
_cell.angle_beta   90.00
_cell.angle_gamma   90.00
#
_symmetry.space_group_name_H-M   'P 1'
#
loop_
_entity.id
_entity.type
_entity.pdbx_description
1 polymer ?
#
loop_
_entity_poly.entity_id
_entity_poly.type
_entity_poly.pdbx_seq_one_letter_code
_entity_poly.pdbx_strand_id
1 'polypeptide(L)'
;MCDAMNWLQHDSIPDTLYLRKLIVQAYASVLNKCPEPLDTAVSVCISNSLSRLLTQALPTEHFPKFVASWLTTCLHSLIAHPGPSRLTLINQHLSSVLIRPIEMCASQSQQFETVATPILTTVVICLLDCLPELCNPILPGQPASEFCHWQTTSVYKQKVYQLVASPLATQVDVLHRLISITEVNRKSVEDLRDAYLIAFLRLCILLPTELLTTNLKDLVRHSMLAVTSSSDFVAQSAGLRLFCALTDSLSADMLTNRLSIADADDLFVALPRLEQTARPVEIKHPADGCLSEATQSSAMTTALVRLSIARCLTSMVHLPAEVTGRHRNREVLPILQRLIDDPNRAVRLEAVRAQNAWLLRT
;
A
#
# COMPACT_ATOMS: atom_id res chain seq x y z
N MET A 1 10.45 -6.70 -33.59
CA MET A 1 10.45 -6.91 -32.12
C MET A 1 11.83 -6.50 -31.64
N CYS A 2 11.93 -5.55 -30.69
CA CYS A 2 13.23 -5.06 -30.24
C CYS A 2 13.97 -6.12 -29.42
N ASP A 3 15.27 -6.27 -29.66
CA ASP A 3 16.17 -7.14 -28.88
C ASP A 3 16.05 -6.92 -27.36
N ALA A 4 15.69 -5.70 -26.94
CA ALA A 4 15.40 -5.34 -25.55
C ALA A 4 14.26 -6.15 -24.90
N MET A 5 13.23 -6.56 -25.65
CA MET A 5 12.13 -7.39 -25.14
C MET A 5 12.56 -8.86 -24.98
N ASN A 6 13.37 -9.38 -25.91
CA ASN A 6 13.91 -10.74 -25.86
C ASN A 6 15.02 -10.88 -24.81
N TRP A 7 15.74 -9.80 -24.52
CA TRP A 7 16.84 -9.78 -23.55
C TRP A 7 16.40 -10.24 -22.15
N LEU A 8 15.26 -9.73 -21.67
CA LEU A 8 14.67 -10.12 -20.37
C LEU A 8 14.28 -11.61 -20.32
N GLN A 9 14.12 -12.29 -21.46
CA GLN A 9 13.74 -13.69 -21.53
C GLN A 9 14.95 -14.64 -21.53
N HIS A 10 16.13 -14.18 -21.97
CA HIS A 10 17.28 -15.07 -22.19
C HIS A 10 18.53 -14.71 -21.40
N ASP A 11 18.74 -13.44 -21.01
CA ASP A 11 20.02 -13.00 -20.45
C ASP A 11 19.96 -12.72 -18.93
N SER A 12 21.13 -12.70 -18.28
CA SER A 12 21.27 -12.34 -16.86
C SER A 12 21.13 -10.84 -16.65
N ILE A 13 20.50 -10.42 -15.53
CA ILE A 13 20.31 -8.99 -15.20
C ILE A 13 21.68 -8.30 -15.10
N PRO A 14 21.91 -7.13 -15.73
CA PRO A 14 23.24 -6.54 -15.80
C PRO A 14 23.63 -6.02 -14.41
N ASP A 15 24.90 -6.06 -14.04
CA ASP A 15 25.31 -5.62 -12.70
C ASP A 15 25.24 -4.11 -12.49
N THR A 16 25.30 -3.30 -13.56
CA THR A 16 25.35 -1.84 -13.45
C THR A 16 23.95 -1.20 -13.42
N LEU A 17 23.76 -0.27 -12.48
CA LEU A 17 22.52 0.50 -12.31
C LEU A 17 22.12 1.28 -13.58
N TYR A 18 23.12 1.81 -14.31
CA TYR A 18 22.91 2.56 -15.54
C TYR A 18 22.30 1.70 -16.66
N LEU A 19 22.84 0.51 -16.91
CA LEU A 19 22.32 -0.40 -17.94
C LEU A 19 20.91 -0.89 -17.60
N ARG A 20 20.67 -1.19 -16.32
CA ARG A 20 19.33 -1.55 -15.81
C ARG A 20 18.28 -0.49 -16.15
N LYS A 21 18.59 0.79 -15.89
CA LYS A 21 17.69 1.91 -16.17
C LYS A 21 17.42 2.04 -17.68
N LEU A 22 18.45 1.93 -18.51
CA LEU A 22 18.31 1.99 -19.97
C LEU A 22 17.43 0.86 -20.52
N ILE A 23 17.59 -0.37 -20.03
CA ILE A 23 16.79 -1.53 -20.45
C ILE A 23 15.31 -1.31 -20.11
N VAL A 24 15.02 -0.87 -18.88
CA VAL A 24 13.65 -0.56 -18.44
C VAL A 24 13.01 0.52 -19.31
N GLN A 25 13.75 1.60 -19.60
CA GLN A 25 13.27 2.70 -20.45
C GLN A 25 13.07 2.26 -21.91
N ALA A 26 13.99 1.46 -22.47
CA ALA A 26 13.86 0.93 -23.82
C ALA A 26 12.64 0.00 -23.93
N TYR A 27 12.43 -0.87 -22.95
CA TYR A 27 11.28 -1.77 -22.88
C TYR A 27 9.95 -1.00 -22.87
N ALA A 28 9.85 0.01 -22.00
CA ALA A 28 8.67 0.88 -21.93
C ALA A 28 8.44 1.70 -23.19
N SER A 29 9.50 2.25 -23.81
CA SER A 29 9.41 2.93 -25.10
C SER A 29 8.79 2.04 -26.17
N VAL A 30 9.19 0.77 -26.25
CA VAL A 30 8.64 -0.19 -27.21
C VAL A 30 7.16 -0.43 -26.92
N LEU A 31 6.79 -0.70 -25.66
CA LEU A 31 5.40 -0.92 -25.27
C LEU A 31 4.49 0.28 -25.55
N ASN A 32 4.97 1.51 -25.37
CA ASN A 32 4.20 2.71 -25.66
C ASN A 32 3.96 2.92 -27.16
N LYS A 33 4.91 2.49 -28.00
CA LYS A 33 4.82 2.63 -29.46
C LYS A 33 4.09 1.47 -30.14
N CYS A 34 3.83 0.38 -29.43
CA CYS A 34 3.06 -0.74 -29.98
C CYS A 34 1.63 -0.29 -30.34
N PRO A 35 1.13 -0.57 -31.55
CA PRO A 35 -0.26 -0.28 -31.90
C PRO A 35 -1.22 -1.14 -31.07
N GLU A 36 -2.48 -0.73 -31.03
CA GLU A 36 -3.58 -1.56 -30.53
C GLU A 36 -4.30 -2.23 -31.72
N PRO A 37 -4.62 -3.54 -31.66
CA PRO A 37 -4.31 -4.50 -30.58
C PRO A 37 -2.82 -4.85 -30.49
N LEU A 38 -2.36 -5.22 -29.28
CA LEU A 38 -1.03 -5.79 -29.10
C LEU A 38 -0.88 -7.05 -29.93
N ASP A 39 0.21 -7.13 -30.69
CA ASP A 39 0.60 -8.36 -31.37
C ASP A 39 0.79 -9.51 -30.35
N THR A 40 0.44 -10.73 -30.78
CA THR A 40 0.56 -11.95 -29.98
C THR A 40 1.98 -12.13 -29.46
N ALA A 41 2.99 -11.81 -30.26
CA ALA A 41 4.38 -11.96 -29.86
C ALA A 41 4.78 -10.95 -28.75
N VAL A 42 4.28 -9.72 -28.82
CA VAL A 42 4.48 -8.71 -27.76
C VAL A 42 3.77 -9.15 -26.49
N SER A 43 2.54 -9.64 -26.60
CA SER A 43 1.75 -10.14 -25.47
C SER A 43 2.45 -11.30 -24.77
N VAL A 44 2.85 -12.33 -25.51
CA VAL A 44 3.62 -13.49 -24.99
C VAL A 44 4.92 -13.01 -24.34
N CYS A 45 5.59 -12.01 -24.92
CA CYS A 45 6.81 -11.50 -24.34
C CYS A 45 6.61 -10.86 -22.97
N ILE A 46 5.58 -10.02 -22.80
CA ILE A 46 5.28 -9.40 -21.50
C ILE A 46 4.94 -10.48 -20.48
N SER A 47 4.14 -11.48 -20.88
CA SER A 47 3.75 -12.59 -20.02
C SER A 47 4.94 -13.42 -19.55
N ASN A 48 5.88 -13.74 -20.46
CA ASN A 48 7.09 -14.49 -20.12
C ASN A 48 8.03 -13.67 -19.23
N SER A 49 8.22 -12.37 -19.50
CA SER A 49 9.03 -11.49 -18.65
C SER A 49 8.43 -11.34 -17.25
N LEU A 50 7.11 -11.16 -17.12
CA LEU A 50 6.41 -11.13 -15.83
C LEU A 50 6.60 -12.44 -15.08
N SER A 51 6.33 -13.58 -15.73
CA SER A 51 6.50 -14.89 -15.12
C SER A 51 7.94 -15.10 -14.64
N ARG A 52 8.94 -14.81 -15.48
CA ARG A 52 10.35 -14.99 -15.14
C ARG A 52 10.79 -14.08 -13.98
N LEU A 53 10.50 -12.78 -14.04
CA LEU A 53 10.94 -11.82 -13.02
C LEU A 53 10.29 -12.08 -11.65
N LEU A 54 9.10 -12.69 -11.65
CA LEU A 54 8.33 -12.91 -10.43
C LEU A 54 8.49 -14.35 -9.90
N THR A 55 8.99 -15.30 -10.70
CA THR A 55 9.25 -16.70 -10.25
C THR A 55 10.72 -17.01 -9.99
N GLN A 56 11.67 -16.26 -10.58
CA GLN A 56 13.09 -16.48 -10.31
C GLN A 56 13.44 -16.00 -8.90
N ALA A 57 13.62 -16.96 -7.99
CA ALA A 57 14.14 -16.72 -6.65
C ALA A 57 15.51 -16.03 -6.73
N LEU A 58 15.65 -14.96 -5.95
CA LEU A 58 16.70 -13.96 -5.97
C LEU A 58 18.14 -14.50 -5.88
N PRO A 59 19.01 -14.25 -6.88
CA PRO A 59 20.45 -14.50 -6.74
C PRO A 59 21.26 -13.30 -6.24
N THR A 60 20.71 -12.07 -6.16
CA THR A 60 21.47 -10.84 -5.78
C THR A 60 20.62 -9.75 -5.09
N GLU A 61 21.26 -8.90 -4.26
CA GLU A 61 20.64 -7.78 -3.53
C GLU A 61 19.97 -6.71 -4.43
N HIS A 62 20.38 -6.60 -5.69
CA HIS A 62 19.94 -5.53 -6.58
C HIS A 62 18.75 -5.89 -7.46
N PHE A 63 18.34 -7.16 -7.49
CA PHE A 63 17.24 -7.67 -8.30
C PHE A 63 15.86 -7.08 -7.93
N PRO A 64 15.48 -6.90 -6.64
CA PRO A 64 14.17 -6.34 -6.30
C PRO A 64 13.99 -4.90 -6.83
N LYS A 65 15.03 -4.07 -6.72
CA LYS A 65 15.01 -2.69 -7.25
C LYS A 65 14.84 -2.64 -8.76
N PHE A 66 15.46 -3.58 -9.47
CA PHE A 66 15.29 -3.70 -10.92
C PHE A 66 13.87 -4.12 -11.28
N VAL A 67 13.35 -5.17 -10.63
CA VAL A 67 11.98 -5.66 -10.85
C VAL A 67 10.95 -4.57 -10.55
N ALA A 68 11.11 -3.84 -9.44
CA ALA A 68 10.26 -2.71 -9.11
C ALA A 68 10.28 -1.65 -10.22
N SER A 69 11.47 -1.14 -10.61
CA SER A 69 11.57 -0.14 -11.67
C SER A 69 10.98 -0.61 -13.01
N TRP A 70 11.22 -1.88 -13.37
CA TRP A 70 10.64 -2.47 -14.56
C TRP A 70 9.11 -2.56 -14.48
N LEU A 71 8.58 -3.06 -13.36
CA LEU A 71 7.15 -3.22 -13.12
C LEU A 71 6.43 -1.88 -13.16
N THR A 72 6.97 -0.84 -12.50
CA THR A 72 6.46 0.53 -12.56
C THR A 72 6.30 0.98 -14.01
N THR A 73 7.38 0.88 -14.80
CA THR A 73 7.40 1.45 -16.15
C THR A 73 6.53 0.66 -17.12
N CYS A 74 6.43 -0.67 -16.92
CA CYS A 74 5.56 -1.56 -17.67
C CYS A 74 4.08 -1.26 -17.36
N LEU A 75 3.71 -1.16 -16.09
CA LEU A 75 2.35 -0.79 -15.66
C LEU A 75 1.95 0.60 -16.18
N HIS A 76 2.84 1.59 -16.10
CA HIS A 76 2.58 2.91 -16.67
C HIS A 76 2.24 2.83 -18.15
N SER A 77 3.05 2.11 -18.92
CA SER A 77 2.91 2.01 -20.38
C SER A 77 1.61 1.29 -20.77
N LEU A 78 1.22 0.25 -20.01
CA LEU A 78 -0.01 -0.48 -20.26
C LEU A 78 -1.27 0.30 -19.82
N ILE A 79 -1.20 1.08 -18.74
CA ILE A 79 -2.34 1.87 -18.22
C ILE A 79 -2.57 3.15 -19.03
N ALA A 80 -1.49 3.80 -19.49
CA ALA A 80 -1.54 5.05 -20.24
C ALA A 80 -2.22 4.90 -21.61
N HIS A 81 -2.01 3.78 -22.30
CA HIS A 81 -2.58 3.50 -23.62
C HIS A 81 -3.63 2.38 -23.53
N PRO A 82 -4.88 2.67 -23.12
CA PRO A 82 -5.88 1.63 -22.91
C PRO A 82 -6.37 1.09 -24.25
N GLY A 83 -6.18 -0.20 -24.46
CA GLY A 83 -6.88 -0.94 -25.47
C GLY A 83 -7.33 -2.29 -24.91
N PRO A 84 -8.35 -2.93 -25.50
CA PRO A 84 -8.90 -4.18 -24.98
C PRO A 84 -7.83 -5.24 -24.75
N SER A 85 -6.86 -5.37 -25.66
CA SER A 85 -5.80 -6.38 -25.55
C SER A 85 -4.85 -6.12 -24.38
N ARG A 86 -4.48 -4.85 -24.16
CA ARG A 86 -3.62 -4.42 -23.02
C ARG A 86 -4.32 -4.62 -21.68
N LEU A 87 -5.62 -4.30 -21.60
CA LEU A 87 -6.41 -4.51 -20.40
C LEU A 87 -6.57 -6.00 -20.09
N THR A 88 -6.82 -6.82 -21.10
CA THR A 88 -6.86 -8.29 -20.94
C THR A 88 -5.51 -8.81 -20.46
N LEU A 89 -4.40 -8.30 -20.97
CA LEU A 89 -3.06 -8.70 -20.54
C LEU A 89 -2.78 -8.36 -19.08
N ILE A 90 -3.13 -7.16 -18.62
CA ILE A 90 -3.02 -6.80 -17.19
C ILE A 90 -3.92 -7.70 -16.35
N ASN A 91 -5.21 -7.83 -16.73
CA ASN A 91 -6.18 -8.59 -15.95
C ASN A 91 -5.86 -10.08 -15.89
N GLN A 92 -5.31 -10.66 -16.96
CA GLN A 92 -4.90 -12.06 -16.96
C GLN A 92 -3.57 -12.26 -16.23
N HIS A 93 -2.55 -11.45 -16.52
CA HIS A 93 -1.21 -11.72 -16.05
C HIS A 93 -0.90 -11.12 -14.68
N LEU A 94 -1.28 -9.87 -14.41
CA LEU A 94 -1.09 -9.27 -13.09
C LEU A 94 -1.91 -10.03 -12.06
N SER A 95 -3.15 -10.36 -12.38
CA SER A 95 -3.97 -11.24 -11.54
C SER A 95 -3.36 -12.64 -11.44
N SER A 96 -2.84 -13.24 -12.53
CA SER A 96 -2.22 -14.57 -12.40
C SER A 96 -0.98 -14.59 -11.51
N VAL A 97 -0.30 -13.46 -11.33
CA VAL A 97 0.90 -13.38 -10.48
C VAL A 97 0.54 -12.96 -9.05
N LEU A 98 -0.43 -12.05 -8.88
CA LEU A 98 -0.87 -11.60 -7.55
C LEU A 98 -1.88 -12.54 -6.89
N ILE A 99 -2.66 -13.31 -7.67
CA ILE A 99 -3.86 -14.03 -7.21
C ILE A 99 -3.71 -15.55 -7.33
N ARG A 100 -3.37 -16.04 -8.52
CA ARG A 100 -3.44 -17.48 -8.86
C ARG A 100 -2.57 -18.40 -7.98
N PRO A 101 -1.37 -18.02 -7.48
CA PRO A 101 -0.57 -18.91 -6.64
C PRO A 101 -1.25 -19.22 -5.30
N ILE A 102 -2.03 -18.29 -4.75
CA ILE A 102 -2.71 -18.46 -3.45
C ILE A 102 -3.87 -19.44 -3.57
N GLU A 103 -4.69 -19.30 -4.63
CA GLU A 103 -5.84 -20.18 -4.87
C GLU A 103 -5.43 -21.62 -5.17
N MET A 104 -4.31 -21.84 -5.88
CA MET A 104 -3.83 -23.19 -6.20
C MET A 104 -3.12 -23.86 -5.01
N CYS A 105 -2.44 -23.11 -4.15
CA CYS A 105 -1.65 -23.66 -3.04
C CYS A 105 -2.41 -23.75 -1.70
N ALA A 106 -3.64 -23.23 -1.63
CA ALA A 106 -4.48 -23.30 -0.42
C ALA A 106 -4.77 -24.73 0.08
N SER A 107 -4.63 -25.74 -0.80
CA SER A 107 -4.83 -27.16 -0.47
C SER A 107 -3.53 -27.93 -0.16
N GLN A 108 -2.34 -27.34 -0.35
CA GLN A 108 -1.04 -28.00 -0.20
C GLN A 108 -0.06 -27.16 0.65
N SER A 109 -0.12 -27.35 1.97
CA SER A 109 0.57 -26.53 2.99
C SER A 109 2.09 -26.41 2.84
N GLN A 110 2.78 -27.44 2.34
CA GLN A 110 4.24 -27.42 2.17
C GLN A 110 4.72 -26.59 0.96
N GLN A 111 3.94 -26.54 -0.14
CA GLN A 111 4.30 -25.75 -1.32
C GLN A 111 4.03 -24.25 -1.13
N PHE A 112 3.06 -23.92 -0.27
CA PHE A 112 2.71 -22.54 0.04
C PHE A 112 3.89 -21.79 0.69
N GLU A 113 4.56 -22.37 1.69
CA GLU A 113 5.68 -21.70 2.38
C GLU A 113 7.00 -21.73 1.62
N THR A 114 7.31 -22.83 0.95
CA THR A 114 8.62 -23.01 0.32
C THR A 114 8.74 -22.25 -1.01
N VAL A 115 7.61 -21.97 -1.66
CA VAL A 115 7.59 -21.38 -3.01
C VAL A 115 6.69 -20.15 -3.09
N ALA A 116 5.43 -20.22 -2.63
CA ALA A 116 4.48 -19.13 -2.85
C ALA A 116 4.76 -17.91 -1.96
N THR A 117 4.99 -18.08 -0.66
CA THR A 117 5.20 -16.96 0.27
C THR A 117 6.43 -16.09 -0.09
N PRO A 118 7.63 -16.64 -0.35
CA PRO A 118 8.81 -15.83 -0.68
C PRO A 118 8.63 -15.06 -2.00
N ILE A 119 8.03 -15.71 -3.00
CA ILE A 119 7.73 -15.12 -4.30
C ILE A 119 6.74 -13.96 -4.12
N LEU A 120 5.58 -14.21 -3.51
CA LEU A 120 4.52 -13.21 -3.36
C LEU A 120 4.96 -12.05 -2.48
N THR A 121 5.72 -12.31 -1.41
CA THR A 121 6.31 -11.25 -0.58
C THR A 121 7.26 -10.39 -1.40
N THR A 122 8.12 -10.99 -2.23
CA THR A 122 9.02 -10.23 -3.13
C THR A 122 8.22 -9.38 -4.12
N VAL A 123 7.15 -9.93 -4.71
CA VAL A 123 6.27 -9.19 -5.64
C VAL A 123 5.63 -7.98 -4.95
N VAL A 124 5.09 -8.17 -3.75
CA VAL A 124 4.43 -7.09 -2.99
C VAL A 124 5.43 -6.03 -2.53
N ILE A 125 6.64 -6.41 -2.11
CA ILE A 125 7.72 -5.47 -1.79
C ILE A 125 8.08 -4.64 -3.02
N CYS A 126 8.28 -5.29 -4.17
CA CYS A 126 8.58 -4.57 -5.42
C CYS A 126 7.44 -3.62 -5.77
N LEU A 127 6.18 -4.07 -5.67
CA LEU A 127 5.00 -3.22 -5.90
C LEU A 127 4.96 -2.01 -4.97
N LEU A 128 5.26 -2.18 -3.68
CA LEU A 128 5.28 -1.11 -2.68
C LEU A 128 6.27 0.00 -3.05
N ASP A 129 7.44 -0.36 -3.57
CA ASP A 129 8.44 0.59 -4.04
C ASP A 129 7.96 1.36 -5.30
N CYS A 130 7.05 0.77 -6.09
CA CYS A 130 6.51 1.35 -7.32
C CYS A 130 5.38 2.37 -7.10
N LEU A 131 4.60 2.24 -6.02
CA LEU A 131 3.32 2.96 -5.86
C LEU A 131 3.44 4.49 -5.95
N PRO A 132 4.46 5.15 -5.35
CA PRO A 132 4.59 6.61 -5.42
C PRO A 132 4.75 7.12 -6.86
N GLU A 133 5.54 6.42 -7.66
CA GLU A 133 5.77 6.74 -9.07
C GLU A 133 4.53 6.44 -9.91
N LEU A 134 3.80 5.35 -9.61
CA LEU A 134 2.55 4.97 -10.31
C LEU A 134 1.44 6.01 -10.16
N CYS A 135 1.29 6.61 -8.98
CA CYS A 135 0.24 7.61 -8.74
C CYS A 135 0.62 9.04 -9.12
N ASN A 136 1.93 9.30 -9.25
CA ASN A 136 2.48 10.58 -9.67
C ASN A 136 3.38 10.37 -10.90
N PRO A 137 2.80 10.00 -12.05
CA PRO A 137 3.57 9.80 -13.27
C PRO A 137 4.33 11.09 -13.59
N ILE A 138 5.63 10.96 -13.86
CA ILE A 138 6.46 12.07 -14.34
C ILE A 138 5.73 12.76 -15.49
N LEU A 139 5.65 14.10 -15.42
CA LEU A 139 4.93 14.90 -16.42
C LEU A 139 5.43 14.57 -17.84
N PRO A 140 4.51 14.34 -18.79
CA PRO A 140 4.88 14.11 -20.19
C PRO A 140 5.71 15.30 -20.70
N GLY A 141 6.85 15.00 -21.34
CA GLY A 141 7.73 16.02 -21.93
C GLY A 141 8.76 16.64 -20.98
N GLN A 142 8.96 16.13 -19.77
CA GLN A 142 10.13 16.51 -18.97
C GLN A 142 11.44 16.01 -19.64
N PRO A 143 12.52 16.81 -19.62
CA PRO A 143 13.79 16.49 -20.28
C PRO A 143 14.49 15.23 -19.74
N ALA A 144 14.04 14.67 -18.61
CA ALA A 144 14.49 13.36 -18.11
C ALA A 144 13.84 12.17 -18.84
N SER A 145 12.82 12.40 -19.67
CA SER A 145 12.14 11.40 -20.49
C SER A 145 12.37 11.65 -21.98
N GLU A 146 13.62 11.58 -22.41
CA GLU A 146 13.95 11.57 -23.85
C GLU A 146 13.41 10.30 -24.56
N PHE A 147 13.08 9.24 -23.81
CA PHE A 147 12.80 7.91 -24.36
C PHE A 147 11.37 7.40 -24.15
N CYS A 148 10.58 7.95 -23.20
CA CYS A 148 9.24 7.45 -22.87
C CYS A 148 8.18 8.55 -23.04
N HIS A 149 7.54 8.58 -24.21
CA HIS A 149 6.37 9.41 -24.45
C HIS A 149 5.11 8.60 -24.13
N TRP A 150 4.53 8.79 -22.95
CA TRP A 150 3.16 8.35 -22.67
C TRP A 150 2.27 9.57 -22.42
N GLN A 151 1.02 9.51 -22.87
CA GLN A 151 0.03 10.53 -22.57
C GLN A 151 -0.84 10.03 -21.42
N THR A 152 -0.78 10.71 -20.27
CA THR A 152 -1.71 10.44 -19.17
C THR A 152 -3.09 10.97 -19.53
N THR A 153 -4.11 10.11 -19.44
CA THR A 153 -5.50 10.54 -19.64
C THR A 153 -6.12 10.97 -18.32
N SER A 154 -7.21 11.75 -18.36
CA SER A 154 -8.00 12.10 -17.17
C SER A 154 -8.50 10.88 -16.37
N VAL A 155 -8.59 9.72 -17.03
CA VAL A 155 -9.05 8.44 -16.47
C VAL A 155 -7.89 7.59 -15.92
N TYR A 156 -6.63 8.04 -16.00
CA TYR A 156 -5.46 7.24 -15.62
C TYR A 156 -5.54 6.75 -14.17
N LYS A 157 -5.83 7.63 -13.20
CA LYS A 157 -5.93 7.26 -11.78
C LYS A 157 -7.09 6.30 -11.50
N GLN A 158 -8.20 6.42 -12.23
CA GLN A 158 -9.30 5.45 -12.16
C GLN A 158 -8.86 4.05 -12.62
N LYS A 159 -8.07 3.97 -13.68
CA LYS A 159 -7.52 2.69 -14.15
C LYS A 159 -6.50 2.10 -13.18
N VAL A 160 -5.64 2.92 -12.57
CA VAL A 160 -4.72 2.46 -11.51
C VAL A 160 -5.50 1.77 -10.38
N TYR A 161 -6.61 2.37 -9.96
CA TYR A 161 -7.48 1.74 -8.95
C TYR A 161 -8.06 0.41 -9.43
N GLN A 162 -8.66 0.38 -10.62
CA GLN A 162 -9.32 -0.82 -11.15
C GLN A 162 -8.35 -1.98 -11.41
N LEU A 163 -7.14 -1.67 -11.91
CA LEU A 163 -6.19 -2.66 -12.41
C LEU A 163 -5.14 -3.06 -11.36
N VAL A 164 -4.94 -2.26 -10.31
CA VAL A 164 -3.94 -2.52 -9.28
C VAL A 164 -4.57 -2.55 -7.88
N ALA A 165 -5.27 -1.49 -7.46
CA ALA A 165 -5.82 -1.43 -6.10
C ALA A 165 -6.90 -2.50 -5.86
N SER A 166 -7.84 -2.66 -6.79
CA SER A 166 -8.94 -3.62 -6.64
C SER A 166 -8.47 -5.10 -6.60
N PRO A 167 -7.51 -5.53 -7.44
CA PRO A 167 -6.88 -6.84 -7.27
C PRO A 167 -6.18 -7.04 -5.93
N LEU A 168 -5.44 -6.03 -5.43
CA LEU A 168 -4.79 -6.09 -4.12
C LEU A 168 -5.81 -6.28 -2.98
N ALA A 169 -6.90 -5.51 -2.98
CA ALA A 169 -7.99 -5.66 -2.02
C ALA A 169 -8.62 -7.07 -2.06
N THR A 170 -8.86 -7.58 -3.28
CA THR A 170 -9.38 -8.94 -3.48
C THR A 170 -8.46 -9.98 -2.84
N GLN A 171 -7.14 -9.79 -2.92
CA GLN A 171 -6.17 -10.69 -2.29
C GLN A 171 -6.17 -10.61 -0.77
N VAL A 172 -6.29 -9.42 -0.21
CA VAL A 172 -6.47 -9.28 1.24
C VAL A 172 -7.67 -10.10 1.70
N ASP A 173 -8.78 -10.05 0.98
CA ASP A 173 -9.99 -10.80 1.32
C ASP A 173 -9.81 -12.32 1.22
N VAL A 174 -9.11 -12.81 0.18
CA VAL A 174 -8.79 -14.23 0.02
C VAL A 174 -7.90 -14.70 1.17
N LEU A 175 -6.80 -13.99 1.45
CA LEU A 175 -5.86 -14.34 2.51
C LEU A 175 -6.51 -14.24 3.89
N HIS A 176 -7.35 -13.24 4.13
CA HIS A 176 -8.10 -13.11 5.37
C HIS A 176 -9.04 -14.29 5.61
N ARG A 177 -9.73 -14.79 4.58
CA ARG A 177 -10.54 -16.01 4.66
C ARG A 177 -9.71 -17.27 4.88
N LEU A 178 -8.50 -17.34 4.31
CA LEU A 178 -7.62 -18.51 4.52
C LEU A 178 -7.12 -18.59 5.96
N ILE A 179 -6.80 -17.46 6.60
CA ILE A 179 -6.32 -17.43 8.00
C ILE A 179 -7.31 -18.08 8.98
N SER A 180 -8.62 -18.04 8.71
CA SER A 180 -9.62 -18.66 9.59
C SER A 180 -9.71 -20.18 9.43
N ILE A 181 -9.20 -20.73 8.33
CA ILE A 181 -9.28 -22.16 7.98
C ILE A 181 -7.93 -22.84 8.18
N THR A 182 -6.84 -22.08 8.15
CA THR A 182 -5.47 -22.58 8.17
C THR A 182 -4.86 -22.48 9.58
N GLU A 183 -4.70 -23.62 10.26
CA GLU A 183 -4.01 -23.68 11.56
C GLU A 183 -2.47 -23.74 11.41
N VAL A 184 -1.99 -24.42 10.37
CA VAL A 184 -0.56 -24.57 10.06
C VAL A 184 -0.11 -23.42 9.18
N ASN A 185 0.97 -22.70 9.53
CA ASN A 185 1.53 -21.57 8.76
C ASN A 185 0.71 -20.28 8.80
N ARG A 186 -0.20 -20.16 9.79
CA ARG A 186 -1.05 -18.99 10.00
C ARG A 186 -0.27 -17.67 10.00
N LYS A 187 0.89 -17.61 10.67
CA LYS A 187 1.72 -16.40 10.75
C LYS A 187 2.24 -15.97 9.38
N SER A 188 2.73 -16.91 8.58
CA SER A 188 3.20 -16.65 7.20
C SER A 188 2.07 -16.08 6.32
N VAL A 189 0.84 -16.59 6.47
CA VAL A 189 -0.34 -16.08 5.75
C VAL A 189 -0.75 -14.70 6.26
N GLU A 190 -0.70 -14.46 7.58
CA GLU A 190 -0.95 -13.15 8.19
C GLU A 190 0.05 -12.10 7.70
N ASP A 191 1.35 -12.42 7.66
CA ASP A 191 2.40 -11.52 7.19
C ASP A 191 2.21 -11.19 5.70
N LEU A 192 1.84 -12.18 4.89
CA LEU A 192 1.54 -11.94 3.48
C LEU A 192 0.28 -11.07 3.28
N ARG A 193 -0.80 -11.35 4.04
CA ARG A 193 -2.01 -10.52 4.04
C ARG A 193 -1.66 -9.08 4.37
N ASP A 194 -0.86 -8.87 5.41
CA ASP A 194 -0.49 -7.55 5.90
C ASP A 194 0.37 -6.81 4.86
N ALA A 195 1.25 -7.50 4.14
CA ALA A 195 1.98 -6.91 3.01
C ALA A 195 1.05 -6.41 1.90
N TYR A 196 0.10 -7.25 1.45
CA TYR A 196 -0.91 -6.87 0.44
C TYR A 196 -1.76 -5.69 0.93
N LEU A 197 -2.13 -5.71 2.21
CA LEU A 197 -2.93 -4.67 2.84
C LEU A 197 -2.18 -3.34 2.91
N ILE A 198 -0.89 -3.35 3.28
CA ILE A 198 -0.03 -2.15 3.24
C ILE A 198 0.01 -1.58 1.82
N ALA A 199 0.18 -2.42 0.79
CA ALA A 199 0.25 -1.98 -0.60
C ALA A 199 -1.05 -1.33 -1.06
N PHE A 200 -2.18 -1.98 -0.78
CA PHE A 200 -3.50 -1.44 -1.07
C PHE A 200 -3.73 -0.08 -0.38
N LEU A 201 -3.50 -0.01 0.93
CA LEU A 201 -3.79 1.19 1.73
C LEU A 201 -2.91 2.37 1.31
N ARG A 202 -1.61 2.14 1.09
CA ARG A 202 -0.69 3.19 0.62
C ARG A 202 -1.04 3.67 -0.77
N LEU A 203 -1.46 2.77 -1.66
CA LEU A 203 -1.91 3.14 -3.00
C LEU A 203 -3.16 4.03 -2.92
N CYS A 204 -4.14 3.65 -2.11
CA CYS A 204 -5.38 4.41 -1.95
C CYS A 204 -5.16 5.83 -1.41
N ILE A 205 -4.21 6.04 -0.50
CA ILE A 205 -3.87 7.39 0.02
C ILE A 205 -3.44 8.34 -1.11
N LEU A 206 -2.85 7.82 -2.19
CA LEU A 206 -2.32 8.63 -3.30
C LEU A 206 -3.36 8.89 -4.41
N LEU A 207 -4.55 8.31 -4.31
CA LEU A 207 -5.60 8.44 -5.32
C LEU A 207 -6.56 9.60 -4.99
N PRO A 208 -7.26 10.15 -5.99
CA PRO A 208 -8.17 11.28 -5.78
C PRO A 208 -9.38 10.86 -4.95
N THR A 209 -9.82 11.72 -4.05
CA THR A 209 -10.94 11.45 -3.13
C THR A 209 -12.22 11.09 -3.87
N GLU A 210 -12.48 11.68 -5.04
CA GLU A 210 -13.67 11.40 -5.86
C GLU A 210 -13.75 9.93 -6.30
N LEU A 211 -12.60 9.29 -6.50
CA LEU A 211 -12.54 7.88 -6.84
C LEU A 211 -12.75 7.01 -5.59
N LEU A 212 -12.20 7.43 -4.46
CA LEU A 212 -12.28 6.70 -3.19
C LEU A 212 -13.69 6.69 -2.61
N THR A 213 -14.46 7.78 -2.75
CA THR A 213 -15.84 7.85 -2.24
C THR A 213 -16.76 6.80 -2.83
N THR A 214 -16.56 6.42 -4.10
CA THR A 214 -17.34 5.37 -4.75
C THR A 214 -17.16 3.99 -4.12
N ASN A 215 -16.01 3.75 -3.48
CA ASN A 215 -15.63 2.48 -2.85
C ASN A 215 -15.45 2.62 -1.33
N LEU A 216 -16.06 3.65 -0.72
CA LEU A 216 -15.78 4.07 0.66
C LEU A 216 -15.96 2.94 1.68
N LYS A 217 -16.99 2.11 1.50
CA LYS A 217 -17.29 0.99 2.41
C LYS A 217 -16.13 0.00 2.49
N ASP A 218 -15.56 -0.37 1.35
CA ASP A 218 -14.45 -1.31 1.29
C ASP A 218 -13.17 -0.68 1.82
N LEU A 219 -12.93 0.60 1.54
CA LEU A 219 -11.77 1.32 2.06
C LEU A 219 -11.79 1.41 3.58
N VAL A 220 -12.94 1.73 4.18
CA VAL A 220 -13.12 1.74 5.64
C VAL A 220 -12.91 0.35 6.21
N ARG A 221 -13.51 -0.69 5.61
CA ARG A 221 -13.35 -2.08 6.06
C ARG A 221 -11.89 -2.52 6.08
N HIS A 222 -11.14 -2.30 5.00
CA HIS A 222 -9.72 -2.67 4.95
C HIS A 222 -8.86 -1.83 5.90
N SER A 223 -9.18 -0.54 6.06
CA SER A 223 -8.51 0.33 7.02
C SER A 223 -8.71 -0.19 8.45
N MET A 224 -9.94 -0.55 8.82
CA MET A 224 -10.25 -1.11 10.13
C MET A 224 -9.59 -2.47 10.33
N LEU A 225 -9.66 -3.36 9.33
CA LEU A 225 -8.96 -4.65 9.36
C LEU A 225 -7.47 -4.49 9.68
N ALA A 226 -6.81 -3.51 9.07
CA ALA A 226 -5.41 -3.23 9.33
C ALA A 226 -5.16 -2.74 10.76
N VAL A 227 -5.98 -1.81 11.28
CA VAL A 227 -5.76 -1.24 12.61
C VAL A 227 -6.11 -2.25 13.72
N THR A 228 -7.19 -3.01 13.57
CA THR A 228 -7.72 -3.86 14.66
C THR A 228 -7.17 -5.29 14.64
N SER A 229 -6.83 -5.82 13.46
CA SER A 229 -6.55 -7.26 13.29
C SER A 229 -5.14 -7.58 12.79
N SER A 230 -4.35 -6.59 12.38
CA SER A 230 -2.94 -6.80 12.02
C SER A 230 -2.05 -6.78 13.26
N SER A 231 -0.98 -7.58 13.21
CA SER A 231 0.13 -7.51 14.19
C SER A 231 1.29 -6.64 13.70
N ASP A 232 1.29 -6.25 12.43
CA ASP A 232 2.32 -5.42 11.80
C ASP A 232 2.03 -3.92 12.03
N PHE A 233 2.96 -3.24 12.69
CA PHE A 233 2.88 -1.80 12.95
C PHE A 233 2.75 -0.96 11.67
N VAL A 234 3.38 -1.38 10.58
CA VAL A 234 3.33 -0.69 9.28
C VAL A 234 1.94 -0.81 8.66
N ALA A 235 1.30 -1.97 8.76
CA ALA A 235 -0.08 -2.17 8.32
C ALA A 235 -1.06 -1.36 9.16
N GLN A 236 -0.96 -1.44 10.49
CA GLN A 236 -1.78 -0.63 11.41
C GLN A 236 -1.64 0.88 11.13
N SER A 237 -0.40 1.35 10.94
CA SER A 237 -0.10 2.74 10.58
C SER A 237 -0.70 3.15 9.23
N ALA A 238 -0.57 2.30 8.21
CA ALA A 238 -1.15 2.56 6.88
C ALA A 238 -2.68 2.63 6.93
N GLY A 239 -3.33 1.74 7.69
CA GLY A 239 -4.78 1.71 7.86
C GLY A 239 -5.29 2.97 8.55
N LEU A 240 -4.65 3.36 9.65
CA LEU A 240 -5.01 4.56 10.38
C LEU A 240 -4.82 5.84 9.53
N ARG A 241 -3.74 5.90 8.75
CA ARG A 241 -3.48 7.04 7.86
C ARG A 241 -4.52 7.15 6.75
N LEU A 242 -4.92 6.05 6.12
CA LEU A 242 -5.97 6.07 5.10
C LEU A 242 -7.30 6.51 5.72
N PHE A 243 -7.65 5.97 6.89
CA PHE A 243 -8.86 6.38 7.60
C PHE A 243 -8.85 7.90 7.88
N CYS A 244 -7.74 8.44 8.38
CA CYS A 244 -7.60 9.88 8.62
C CYS A 244 -7.67 10.71 7.32
N ALA A 245 -7.05 10.24 6.24
CA ALA A 245 -7.10 10.93 4.95
C ALA A 245 -8.54 11.00 4.40
N LEU A 246 -9.32 9.94 4.60
CA LEU A 246 -10.73 9.90 4.25
C LEU A 246 -11.53 10.86 5.14
N THR A 247 -11.29 10.91 6.46
CA THR A 247 -11.99 11.83 7.38
C THR A 247 -11.62 13.29 7.15
N ASP A 248 -10.40 13.58 6.71
CA ASP A 248 -9.99 14.94 6.37
C ASP A 248 -10.67 15.42 5.06
N SER A 249 -11.02 14.49 4.17
CA SER A 249 -11.56 14.80 2.84
C SER A 249 -13.09 14.70 2.75
N LEU A 250 -13.75 14.03 3.70
CA LEU A 250 -15.19 13.80 3.77
C LEU A 250 -15.73 14.33 5.08
N SER A 251 -17.03 14.57 5.21
CA SER A 251 -17.58 14.90 6.52
C SER A 251 -17.41 13.71 7.48
N ALA A 252 -16.98 13.99 8.71
CA ALA A 252 -16.76 12.96 9.73
C ALA A 252 -17.99 12.06 9.90
N ASP A 253 -19.19 12.65 9.85
CA ASP A 253 -20.48 11.94 9.91
C ASP A 253 -20.65 10.90 8.79
N MET A 254 -20.16 11.15 7.58
CA MET A 254 -20.27 10.18 6.47
C MET A 254 -19.45 8.92 6.71
N LEU A 255 -18.36 9.02 7.47
CA LEU A 255 -17.45 7.90 7.76
C LEU A 255 -17.83 7.18 9.04
N THR A 256 -18.16 7.91 10.11
CA THR A 256 -18.57 7.32 11.38
C THR A 256 -19.88 6.53 11.24
N ASN A 257 -20.81 6.96 10.38
CA ASN A 257 -22.03 6.21 10.05
C ASN A 257 -21.77 4.91 9.28
N ARG A 258 -20.55 4.66 8.80
CA ARG A 258 -20.16 3.42 8.12
C ARG A 258 -19.46 2.43 9.04
N LEU A 259 -19.07 2.85 10.23
CA LEU A 259 -18.53 1.97 11.26
C LEU A 259 -19.68 1.29 11.99
N SER A 260 -19.59 -0.04 12.15
CA SER A 260 -20.46 -0.70 13.12
C SER A 260 -20.01 -0.33 14.54
N ILE A 261 -20.90 -0.54 15.52
CA ILE A 261 -20.56 -0.34 16.93
C ILE A 261 -19.37 -1.24 17.34
N ALA A 262 -19.34 -2.48 16.83
CA ALA A 262 -18.25 -3.41 17.08
C ALA A 262 -16.92 -2.92 16.50
N ASP A 263 -16.92 -2.42 15.25
CA ASP A 263 -15.71 -1.88 14.62
C ASP A 263 -15.16 -0.68 15.40
N ALA A 264 -16.06 0.18 15.90
CA ALA A 264 -15.68 1.33 16.70
C ALA A 264 -15.07 0.89 18.05
N ASP A 265 -15.68 -0.07 18.73
CA ASP A 265 -15.18 -0.63 19.99
C ASP A 265 -13.79 -1.26 19.80
N ASP A 266 -13.62 -2.07 18.74
CA ASP A 266 -12.34 -2.70 18.40
C ASP A 266 -11.26 -1.64 18.08
N LEU A 267 -11.63 -0.57 17.38
CA LEU A 267 -10.73 0.55 17.10
C LEU A 267 -10.29 1.24 18.40
N PHE A 268 -11.22 1.53 19.33
CA PHE A 268 -10.87 2.11 20.64
C PHE A 268 -9.95 1.20 21.45
N VAL A 269 -10.08 -0.12 21.33
CA VAL A 269 -9.17 -1.09 21.98
C VAL A 269 -7.79 -1.13 21.30
N ALA A 270 -7.73 -0.94 19.99
CA ALA A 270 -6.49 -0.99 19.21
C ALA A 270 -5.62 0.28 19.36
N LEU A 271 -6.23 1.47 19.39
CA LEU A 271 -5.51 2.75 19.41
C LEU A 271 -4.51 2.89 20.58
N PRO A 272 -4.81 2.50 21.83
CA PRO A 272 -3.84 2.55 22.94
C PRO A 272 -2.61 1.68 22.68
N ARG A 273 -2.79 0.50 22.07
CA ARG A 273 -1.68 -0.41 21.76
C ARG A 273 -0.78 0.19 20.69
N LEU A 274 -1.39 0.78 19.66
CA LEU A 274 -0.68 1.45 18.58
C LEU A 274 0.09 2.69 19.07
N GLU A 275 -0.49 3.48 19.97
CA GLU A 275 0.19 4.61 20.62
C GLU A 275 1.42 4.16 21.42
N GLN A 276 1.31 3.05 22.16
CA GLN A 276 2.43 2.48 22.92
C GLN A 276 3.58 2.01 22.02
N THR A 277 3.27 1.35 20.90
CA THR A 277 4.29 0.95 19.91
C THR A 277 4.90 2.17 19.23
N ALA A 278 4.11 3.22 19.02
CA ALA A 278 4.55 4.47 18.42
C ALA A 278 5.17 5.45 19.42
N ARG A 279 5.67 5.03 20.60
CA ARG A 279 6.22 5.97 21.60
C ARG A 279 7.39 6.79 21.05
N PRO A 280 7.57 8.04 21.53
CA PRO A 280 8.74 8.83 21.18
C PRO A 280 10.01 8.06 21.52
N VAL A 281 10.93 7.95 20.58
CA VAL A 281 12.27 7.44 20.86
C VAL A 281 12.93 8.46 21.78
N GLU A 282 13.25 8.07 23.02
CA GLU A 282 14.05 8.89 23.92
C GLU A 282 15.45 9.05 23.32
N ILE A 283 15.67 10.13 22.60
CA ILE A 283 17.00 10.50 22.12
C ILE A 283 17.72 11.09 23.33
N LYS A 284 18.37 10.24 24.13
CA LYS A 284 19.34 10.69 25.13
C LYS A 284 20.37 11.56 24.40
N HIS A 285 20.59 12.78 24.90
CA HIS A 285 21.47 13.80 24.32
C HIS A 285 22.69 13.18 23.63
N PRO A 286 22.78 13.22 22.29
CA PRO A 286 24.01 12.86 21.64
C PRO A 286 24.96 14.05 21.84
N ALA A 287 26.02 13.81 22.61
CA ALA A 287 27.13 14.74 22.74
C ALA A 287 27.85 15.00 21.39
N ASP A 288 27.47 14.30 20.32
CA ASP A 288 27.89 14.55 18.95
C ASP A 288 26.66 14.59 18.02
N GLY A 289 26.35 15.78 17.50
CA GLY A 289 25.10 16.15 16.84
C GLY A 289 24.84 15.55 15.45
N CYS A 290 24.94 14.22 15.28
CA CYS A 290 24.57 13.56 14.03
C CYS A 290 23.75 12.28 14.28
N LEU A 291 22.41 12.42 14.32
CA LEU A 291 21.49 11.29 14.31
C LEU A 291 21.47 10.66 12.91
N SER A 292 21.56 9.33 12.82
CA SER A 292 21.47 8.62 11.54
C SER A 292 20.14 8.92 10.82
N GLU A 293 20.17 8.98 9.48
CA GLU A 293 18.96 9.19 8.65
C GLU A 293 17.86 8.17 8.96
N ALA A 294 18.23 6.92 9.26
CA ALA A 294 17.29 5.87 9.66
C ALA A 294 16.59 6.18 10.99
N THR A 295 17.32 6.70 11.98
CA THR A 295 16.74 7.11 13.28
C THR A 295 15.80 8.29 13.11
N GLN A 296 16.15 9.27 12.28
CA GLN A 296 15.30 10.42 11.99
C GLN A 296 14.02 10.01 11.23
N SER A 297 14.14 9.16 10.23
CA SER A 297 13.01 8.61 9.45
C SER A 297 12.04 7.81 10.34
N SER A 298 12.57 7.00 11.27
CA SER A 298 11.78 6.26 12.25
C SER A 298 11.05 7.19 13.23
N ALA A 299 11.75 8.21 13.77
CA ALA A 299 11.14 9.20 14.66
C ALA A 299 10.02 9.99 13.97
N MET A 300 10.20 10.37 12.71
CA MET A 300 9.16 11.03 11.90
C MET A 300 7.97 10.09 11.66
N THR A 301 8.22 8.82 11.34
CA THR A 301 7.17 7.83 11.08
C THR A 301 6.29 7.59 12.30
N THR A 302 6.88 7.46 13.49
CA THR A 302 6.14 7.29 14.75
C THR A 302 5.38 8.55 15.15
N ALA A 303 5.95 9.75 14.94
CA ALA A 303 5.23 11.02 15.16
C ALA A 303 3.99 11.15 14.25
N LEU A 304 4.09 10.73 12.98
CA LEU A 304 2.96 10.70 12.06
C LEU A 304 1.85 9.74 12.52
N VAL A 305 2.20 8.61 13.14
CA VAL A 305 1.21 7.69 13.73
C VAL A 305 0.49 8.36 14.89
N ARG A 306 1.24 8.94 15.84
CA ARG A 306 0.65 9.66 16.99
C ARG A 306 -0.26 10.83 16.55
N LEU A 307 0.14 11.55 15.51
CA LEU A 307 -0.71 12.57 14.87
C LEU A 307 -1.99 11.96 14.29
N SER A 308 -1.88 10.82 13.58
CA SER A 308 -3.03 10.13 13.01
C SER A 308 -3.99 9.61 14.09
N ILE A 309 -3.46 9.17 15.25
CA ILE A 309 -4.29 8.79 16.41
C ILE A 309 -5.11 9.99 16.89
N ALA A 310 -4.48 11.16 17.06
CA ALA A 310 -5.19 12.38 17.48
C ALA A 310 -6.27 12.80 16.48
N ARG A 311 -6.00 12.74 15.17
CA ARG A 311 -6.98 13.04 14.11
C ARG A 311 -8.14 12.05 14.08
N CYS A 312 -7.82 10.76 14.20
CA CYS A 312 -8.82 9.70 14.27
C CYS A 312 -9.76 9.94 15.45
N LEU A 313 -9.21 10.19 16.65
CA LEU A 313 -10.00 10.50 17.83
C LEU A 313 -10.85 11.76 17.64
N THR A 314 -10.32 12.81 17.01
CA THR A 314 -11.13 14.00 16.67
C THR A 314 -12.35 13.65 15.83
N SER A 315 -12.20 12.78 14.83
CA SER A 315 -13.29 12.36 13.94
C SER A 315 -14.29 11.42 14.63
N MET A 316 -13.82 10.59 15.55
CA MET A 316 -14.66 9.62 16.28
C MET A 316 -15.61 10.28 17.29
N VAL A 317 -15.45 11.57 17.58
CA VAL A 317 -16.38 12.35 18.41
C VAL A 317 -17.76 12.47 17.79
N HIS A 318 -17.98 12.01 16.56
CA HIS A 318 -19.26 12.00 15.85
C HIS A 318 -20.01 10.65 15.94
N LEU A 319 -19.43 9.59 16.52
CA LEU A 319 -20.09 8.29 16.72
C LEU A 319 -21.28 8.37 17.68
N PRO A 320 -22.21 7.41 17.76
CA PRO A 320 -23.32 7.45 18.72
C PRO A 320 -22.88 7.62 20.19
N ALA A 321 -23.71 8.28 21.00
CA ALA A 321 -23.37 8.65 22.39
C ALA A 321 -23.08 7.42 23.26
N GLU A 322 -23.76 6.30 22.99
CA GLU A 322 -23.59 5.01 23.66
C GLU A 322 -22.19 4.44 23.43
N VAL A 323 -21.60 4.68 22.26
CA VAL A 323 -20.23 4.26 21.95
C VAL A 323 -19.24 5.21 22.61
N THR A 324 -19.39 6.51 22.38
CA THR A 324 -18.44 7.49 22.88
C THR A 324 -18.41 7.59 24.40
N GLY A 325 -19.56 7.43 25.08
CA GLY A 325 -19.65 7.46 26.53
C GLY A 325 -18.88 6.32 27.20
N ARG A 326 -18.90 5.11 26.61
CA ARG A 326 -18.18 3.93 27.12
C ARG A 326 -16.66 4.11 27.06
N HIS A 327 -16.16 4.75 26.02
CA HIS A 327 -14.73 4.83 25.73
C HIS A 327 -14.04 6.13 26.16
N ARG A 328 -14.81 7.20 26.40
CA ARG A 328 -14.30 8.53 26.74
C ARG A 328 -13.27 8.50 27.86
N ASN A 329 -13.62 7.95 29.02
CA ASN A 329 -12.76 7.99 30.20
C ASN A 329 -11.76 6.84 30.26
N ARG A 330 -12.02 5.73 29.57
CA ARG A 330 -11.23 4.50 29.67
C ARG A 330 -10.09 4.48 28.66
N GLU A 331 -10.35 4.80 27.40
CA GLU A 331 -9.34 4.77 26.34
C GLU A 331 -8.97 6.19 25.85
N VAL A 332 -9.98 7.02 25.55
CA VAL A 332 -9.76 8.26 24.78
C VAL A 332 -9.02 9.34 25.57
N LEU A 333 -9.56 9.81 26.70
CA LEU A 333 -8.93 10.88 27.48
C LEU A 333 -7.51 10.52 27.97
N PRO A 334 -7.24 9.28 28.44
CA PRO A 334 -5.87 8.90 28.80
C PRO A 334 -4.87 8.97 27.63
N ILE A 335 -5.27 8.58 26.42
CA ILE A 335 -4.42 8.72 25.23
C ILE A 335 -4.15 10.20 24.95
N LEU A 336 -5.21 11.01 24.90
CA LEU A 336 -5.10 12.44 24.56
C LEU A 336 -4.25 13.21 25.57
N GLN A 337 -4.36 12.89 26.87
CA GLN A 337 -3.49 13.47 27.89
C GLN A 337 -2.01 13.21 27.61
N ARG A 338 -1.62 11.99 27.21
CA ARG A 338 -0.23 11.69 26.83
C ARG A 338 0.19 12.42 25.56
N LEU A 339 -0.68 12.52 24.57
CA LEU A 339 -0.38 13.18 23.29
C LEU A 339 -0.28 14.71 23.40
N ILE A 340 -0.90 15.33 24.40
CA ILE A 340 -0.77 16.78 24.65
C ILE A 340 0.65 17.14 25.08
N ASP A 341 1.35 16.21 25.73
CA ASP A 341 2.76 16.38 26.13
C ASP A 341 3.75 15.83 25.08
N ASP A 342 3.28 15.45 23.88
CA ASP A 342 4.13 14.88 22.83
C ASP A 342 5.25 15.85 22.42
N PRO A 343 6.49 15.40 22.16
CA PRO A 343 7.57 16.28 21.70
C PRO A 343 7.26 17.02 20.38
N ASN A 344 6.44 16.44 19.51
CA ASN A 344 6.06 17.03 18.23
C ASN A 344 4.89 18.01 18.39
N ARG A 345 5.11 19.27 18.01
CA ARG A 345 4.09 20.34 18.10
C ARG A 345 2.79 20.02 17.35
N ALA A 346 2.86 19.38 16.18
CA ALA A 346 1.67 19.06 15.39
C ALA A 346 0.80 18.02 16.12
N VAL A 347 1.42 17.03 16.77
CA VAL A 347 0.72 16.04 17.59
C VAL A 347 0.02 16.72 18.76
N ARG A 348 0.72 17.60 19.50
CA ARG A 348 0.13 18.34 20.63
C ARG A 348 -1.08 19.16 20.23
N LEU A 349 -0.97 19.92 19.14
CA LEU A 349 -2.06 20.78 18.66
C LEU A 349 -3.31 19.97 18.31
N GLU A 350 -3.12 18.84 17.63
CA GLU A 350 -4.23 17.99 17.23
C GLU A 350 -4.83 17.25 18.43
N ALA A 351 -4.01 16.84 19.40
CA ALA A 351 -4.47 16.22 20.63
C ALA A 351 -5.31 17.18 21.49
N VAL A 352 -4.93 18.46 21.58
CA VAL A 352 -5.73 19.49 22.26
C VAL A 352 -7.07 19.69 21.56
N ARG A 353 -7.09 19.75 20.22
CA ARG A 353 -8.34 19.85 19.45
C ARG A 353 -9.26 18.67 19.70
N ALA A 354 -8.73 17.45 19.62
CA ALA A 354 -9.46 16.23 19.93
C ALA A 354 -10.03 16.29 21.35
N GLN A 355 -9.19 16.62 22.35
CA GLN A 355 -9.61 16.63 23.74
C GLN A 355 -10.75 17.62 23.98
N ASN A 356 -10.64 18.84 23.42
CA ASN A 356 -11.70 19.83 23.52
C ASN A 356 -13.02 19.32 22.90
N ALA A 357 -12.96 18.68 21.72
CA ALA A 357 -14.15 18.10 21.10
C ALA A 357 -14.80 17.04 21.99
N TRP A 358 -14.01 16.14 22.58
CA TRP A 358 -14.50 15.09 23.48
C TRP A 358 -15.02 15.61 24.82
N LEU A 359 -14.49 16.73 25.32
CA LEU A 359 -14.95 17.34 26.56
C LEU A 359 -16.24 18.15 26.37
N LEU A 360 -16.38 18.84 25.24
CA LEU A 360 -17.54 19.65 24.88
C LEU A 360 -18.74 18.83 24.40
N ARG A 361 -18.52 17.54 24.09
CA ARG A 361 -19.61 16.62 23.79
C ARG A 361 -20.41 16.30 25.05
N THR A 362 -21.54 17.00 25.18
CA THR A 362 -22.56 16.81 26.23
C THR A 362 -23.61 15.81 25.84
#